data_AF-A0A4V2XB01-F1
#
_entry.id   AF-A0A4V2XB01-F1
#
_cell.length_a   1.000
_cell.length_b   1.000
_cell.length_c   1.000
_cell.angle_alpha   90.00
_cell.angle_beta   90.00
_cell.angle_gamma   90.00
#
_symmetry.space_group_name_H-M   'P 1'
#
loop_
_entity.id
_entity.type
_entity.pdbx_description
1 polymer ?
#
loop_
_entity_poly.entity_id
_entity_poly.type
_entity_poly.pdbx_seq_one_letter_code
_entity_poly.pdbx_strand_id
1 'polypeptide(L)'
;MPLSTIVAGREKDVTVPAWPVPEERRTISVLFADIVGSTALTERLDPEDVRALQRAYFDTVAGVLRRWQGVVEKYVGDAVMALFGARRSDGLDAYRAVRAGLEIQQALDQRPMPGGVRLR
;
A
#
# COMPACT_ATOMS: atom_id res chain seq x y z
N MET A 1 30.95 7.23 -3.15
CA MET A 1 31.44 5.84 -3.29
C MET A 1 31.13 5.08 -2.02
N PRO A 2 30.79 3.78 -2.05
CA PRO A 2 31.01 2.79 -3.13
C PRO A 2 29.69 2.09 -3.57
N LEU A 3 29.57 1.17 -4.53
CA LEU A 3 30.49 0.46 -5.41
C LEU A 3 30.00 0.56 -6.87
N SER A 4 30.93 0.83 -7.77
CA SER A 4 30.86 0.50 -9.19
C SER A 4 30.80 -1.02 -9.38
N THR A 5 29.72 -1.53 -9.97
CA THR A 5 29.75 -2.84 -10.65
C THR A 5 29.87 -2.56 -12.14
N ILE A 6 31.09 -2.75 -12.63
CA ILE A 6 31.43 -2.75 -14.05
C ILE A 6 30.78 -4.00 -14.65
N VAL A 7 29.75 -3.82 -15.49
CA VAL A 7 29.36 -4.84 -16.46
C VAL A 7 30.30 -4.67 -17.65
N ALA A 8 31.41 -5.38 -17.60
CA ALA A 8 32.32 -5.53 -18.74
C ALA A 8 31.66 -6.46 -19.77
N GLY A 9 30.78 -5.89 -20.59
CA GLY A 9 30.16 -6.58 -21.71
C GLY A 9 29.81 -5.55 -22.77
N ARG A 10 30.49 -5.62 -23.92
CA ARG A 10 30.31 -4.75 -25.10
C ARG A 10 28.85 -4.33 -25.27
N GLU A 11 28.63 -3.01 -25.35
CA GLU A 11 27.42 -2.37 -25.85
C GLU A 11 26.96 -3.09 -27.12
N LYS A 12 25.94 -3.92 -26.99
CA LYS A 12 24.99 -4.12 -28.07
C LYS A 12 23.79 -3.30 -27.67
N ASP A 13 23.45 -2.34 -28.53
CA ASP A 13 22.24 -1.52 -28.49
C ASP A 13 21.04 -2.34 -28.03
N VAL A 14 20.76 -2.31 -26.74
CA VAL A 14 19.42 -2.60 -26.24
C VAL A 14 18.73 -1.26 -26.26
N THR A 15 18.06 -0.98 -27.38
CA THR A 15 17.04 0.06 -27.45
C THR A 15 15.92 -0.38 -26.52
N VAL A 16 16.02 -0.01 -25.24
CA VAL A 16 14.93 -0.13 -24.30
C VAL A 16 13.82 0.78 -24.85
N PRO A 17 12.63 0.26 -25.18
CA PRO A 17 11.54 1.12 -25.63
C PRO A 17 11.31 2.18 -24.56
N ALA A 18 11.51 3.45 -24.93
CA ALA A 18 11.28 4.56 -24.02
C ALA A 18 9.83 4.48 -23.54
N TRP A 19 9.65 4.19 -22.25
CA TRP A 19 8.33 4.18 -21.65
C TRP A 19 7.72 5.58 -21.89
N PRO A 20 6.50 5.70 -22.43
CA PRO A 20 5.95 6.98 -22.87
C PRO A 20 5.64 7.95 -21.71
N VAL A 21 5.97 7.56 -20.48
CA VAL A 21 5.83 8.38 -19.27
C VAL A 21 7.25 8.73 -18.80
N PRO A 22 7.59 10.02 -18.67
CA PRO A 22 8.89 10.43 -18.14
C PRO A 22 9.15 9.77 -16.79
N GLU A 23 10.30 9.12 -16.64
CA GLU A 23 10.77 8.63 -15.35
C GLU A 23 11.13 9.83 -14.48
N GLU A 24 10.58 9.89 -13.26
CA GLU A 24 10.88 10.93 -12.29
C GLU A 24 11.39 10.31 -10.99
N ARG A 25 12.50 10.86 -10.46
CA ARG A 25 12.96 10.57 -9.10
C ARG A 25 12.45 11.65 -8.14
N ARG A 26 11.63 11.25 -7.17
CA ARG A 26 11.07 12.13 -6.15
C ARG A 26 11.08 11.47 -4.77
N THR A 27 11.27 12.28 -3.72
CA THR A 27 11.04 11.86 -2.34
C THR A 27 9.55 11.78 -2.04
N ILE A 28 9.08 10.62 -1.58
CA ILE A 28 7.69 10.39 -1.21
C ILE A 28 7.61 9.67 0.14
N SER A 29 6.42 9.63 0.74
CA SER A 29 6.14 8.80 1.92
C SER A 29 5.28 7.61 1.50
N VAL A 30 5.62 6.42 1.99
CA VAL A 30 4.91 5.18 1.69
C VAL A 30 4.35 4.60 2.97
N LEU A 31 3.08 4.20 2.95
CA LEU A 31 2.41 3.48 4.03
C LEU A 31 2.08 2.07 3.55
N PHE A 32 2.41 1.07 4.38
CA PHE A 32 1.93 -0.30 4.25
C PHE A 32 1.00 -0.62 5.41
N ALA A 33 -0.11 -1.29 5.13
CA ALA A 33 -1.04 -1.82 6.13
C ALA A 33 -1.42 -3.25 5.77
N ASP A 34 -1.38 -4.17 6.72
CA ASP A 34 -1.57 -5.60 6.51
C ASP A 34 -2.37 -6.23 7.66
N ILE A 35 -3.06 -7.34 7.40
CA ILE A 35 -3.85 -8.02 8.44
C ILE A 35 -2.95 -9.02 9.18
N VAL A 36 -2.75 -8.79 10.48
CA VAL A 36 -2.01 -9.73 11.32
C VAL A 36 -2.73 -11.09 11.36
N GLY A 37 -2.00 -12.15 11.01
CA GLY A 37 -2.52 -13.52 11.04
C GLY A 37 -3.50 -13.86 9.91
N SER A 38 -3.47 -13.10 8.80
CA SER A 38 -4.35 -13.30 7.66
C SER A 38 -4.36 -14.73 7.12
N THR A 39 -3.20 -15.38 6.98
CA THR A 39 -3.12 -16.78 6.51
C THR A 39 -3.98 -17.72 7.35
N ALA A 40 -3.77 -17.75 8.67
CA ALA A 40 -4.55 -18.58 9.58
C ALA A 40 -6.04 -18.19 9.60
N LEU A 41 -6.35 -16.92 9.32
CA LEU A 41 -7.71 -16.45 9.22
C LEU A 41 -8.40 -16.98 7.96
N THR A 42 -7.69 -16.99 6.82
CA THR A 42 -8.20 -17.53 5.55
C THR A 42 -8.36 -19.05 5.56
N GLU A 43 -7.60 -19.78 6.39
CA GLU A 43 -7.73 -21.24 6.51
C GLU A 43 -8.98 -21.68 7.30
N ARG A 44 -9.52 -20.80 8.16
CA ARG A 44 -10.63 -21.13 9.06
C ARG A 44 -11.99 -20.60 8.59
N LEU A 45 -11.99 -19.64 7.68
CA LEU A 45 -13.20 -19.00 7.16
C LEU A 45 -13.57 -19.58 5.80
N ASP A 46 -14.86 -19.63 5.53
CA ASP A 46 -15.34 -19.94 4.19
C ASP A 46 -14.86 -18.86 3.20
N PRO A 47 -14.60 -19.21 1.92
CA PRO A 47 -14.11 -18.26 0.91
C PRO A 47 -15.00 -17.00 0.76
N GLU A 48 -16.32 -17.15 0.92
CA GLU A 48 -17.29 -16.07 0.90
C GLU A 48 -17.04 -15.05 2.02
N ASP A 49 -16.73 -15.54 3.21
CA ASP A 49 -16.49 -14.73 4.41
C ASP A 49 -15.12 -14.04 4.34
N VAL A 50 -14.08 -14.74 3.87
CA VAL A 50 -12.77 -14.13 3.59
C VAL A 50 -12.93 -12.94 2.65
N ARG A 51 -13.68 -13.14 1.57
CA ARG A 51 -13.91 -12.11 0.55
C ARG A 51 -14.74 -10.94 1.10
N ALA A 52 -15.72 -11.21 1.97
CA ALA A 52 -16.50 -10.17 2.62
C ALA A 52 -15.64 -9.35 3.61
N LEU A 53 -14.79 -10.02 4.39
CA LEU A 53 -13.83 -9.39 5.30
C LEU A 53 -12.84 -8.51 4.55
N GLN A 54 -12.18 -9.04 3.50
CA GLN A 54 -11.21 -8.29 2.71
C GLN A 54 -11.83 -7.03 2.11
N ARG A 55 -13.05 -7.13 1.57
CA ARG A 55 -13.76 -5.95 1.08
C ARG A 55 -14.01 -4.91 2.17
N ALA A 56 -14.54 -5.33 3.33
CA ALA A 56 -14.78 -4.42 4.44
C ALA A 56 -13.49 -3.75 4.95
N TYR A 57 -12.39 -4.50 5.01
CA TYR A 57 -11.06 -3.99 5.35
C TYR A 57 -10.56 -2.98 4.31
N PHE A 58 -10.52 -3.35 3.03
CA PHE A 58 -10.03 -2.48 1.95
C PHE A 58 -10.87 -1.21 1.79
N ASP A 59 -12.19 -1.29 1.92
CA ASP A 59 -13.07 -0.12 1.86
C ASP A 59 -12.76 0.86 3.00
N THR A 60 -12.51 0.33 4.21
CA THR A 60 -12.15 1.14 5.38
C THR A 60 -10.80 1.82 5.17
N VAL A 61 -9.77 1.06 4.80
CA VAL A 61 -8.41 1.56 4.57
C VAL A 61 -8.39 2.58 3.42
N ALA A 62 -8.99 2.25 2.28
CA ALA A 62 -9.05 3.15 1.13
C ALA A 62 -9.83 4.43 1.44
N GLY A 63 -10.89 4.35 2.25
CA GLY A 63 -11.61 5.52 2.74
C GLY A 63 -10.73 6.46 3.55
N VAL A 64 -9.96 5.94 4.51
CA VAL A 64 -9.03 6.74 5.33
C VAL A 64 -7.91 7.33 4.46
N LEU A 65 -7.28 6.52 3.61
CA LEU A 65 -6.20 6.97 2.73
C LEU A 65 -6.64 8.14 1.85
N ARG A 66 -7.83 8.05 1.23
CA ARG A 66 -8.39 9.14 0.42
C ARG A 66 -8.58 10.43 1.22
N ARG A 67 -9.07 10.35 2.47
CA ARG A 67 -9.23 11.53 3.35
C ARG A 67 -7.90 12.22 3.64
N TRP A 68 -6.84 11.44 3.83
CA TRP A 68 -5.49 11.94 4.07
C TRP A 68 -4.67 12.17 2.79
N GLN A 69 -5.31 12.19 1.61
CA GLN A 69 -4.66 12.42 0.31
C GLN A 69 -3.61 11.37 -0.08
N GLY A 70 -3.66 10.18 0.53
CA GLY A 70 -2.91 9.02 0.11
C GLY A 70 -3.56 8.37 -1.12
N VAL A 71 -2.74 7.88 -2.04
CA VAL A 71 -3.18 7.12 -3.21
C VAL A 71 -2.83 5.66 -2.99
N VAL A 72 -3.82 4.76 -3.09
CA VAL A 72 -3.55 3.33 -3.13
C VAL A 72 -2.86 3.01 -4.44
N GLU A 73 -1.62 2.53 -4.35
CA GLU A 73 -0.85 2.11 -5.52
C GLU A 73 -1.19 0.66 -5.88
N LYS A 74 -1.23 -0.22 -4.89
CA LYS A 74 -1.59 -1.63 -5.09
C LYS A 74 -2.05 -2.33 -3.83
N TYR A 75 -2.75 -3.44 -4.05
CA TYR A 75 -3.06 -4.47 -3.07
C TYR A 75 -2.14 -5.67 -3.31
N VAL A 76 -1.56 -6.23 -2.26
CA VAL A 76 -0.66 -7.40 -2.33
C VAL A 76 -1.14 -8.42 -1.30
N GLY A 77 -1.98 -9.35 -1.74
CA GLY A 77 -2.71 -10.21 -0.79
C GLY A 77 -3.68 -9.37 0.03
N ASP A 78 -3.53 -9.42 1.36
CA ASP A 78 -4.22 -8.57 2.33
C ASP A 78 -3.51 -7.23 2.60
N ALA A 79 -2.29 -7.05 2.11
CA ALA A 79 -1.55 -5.82 2.29
C ALA A 79 -2.04 -4.71 1.35
N VAL A 80 -2.08 -3.48 1.85
CA VAL A 80 -2.33 -2.26 1.09
C VAL A 80 -1.05 -1.42 1.07
N MET A 81 -0.62 -0.99 -0.12
CA MET A 81 0.46 -0.02 -0.30
C MET A 81 -0.11 1.31 -0.76
N ALA A 82 0.19 2.37 -0.01
CA ALA A 82 -0.26 3.72 -0.29
C ALA A 82 0.90 4.71 -0.40
N LEU A 83 0.77 5.65 -1.32
CA LEU A 83 1.78 6.68 -1.60
C LEU A 83 1.23 8.07 -1.24
N PHE A 84 2.08 8.88 -0.62
CA PHE A 84 1.83 10.28 -0.29
C PHE A 84 2.94 11.13 -0.95
N GLY A 85 2.55 12.22 -1.61
CA GLY A 85 3.48 13.08 -2.36
C GLY A 85 3.75 12.65 -3.82
N ALA A 86 3.22 11.49 -4.24
CA ALA A 86 3.49 10.91 -5.56
C ALA A 86 2.94 11.76 -6.73
N ARG A 87 1.73 12.33 -6.63
CA ARG A 87 1.18 13.25 -7.64
C ARG A 87 1.62 14.69 -7.39
N ARG A 88 1.42 15.16 -6.16
CA ARG A 88 1.78 16.49 -5.68
C ARG A 88 2.20 16.37 -4.23
N SER A 89 3.28 17.07 -3.87
CA SER A 89 3.77 17.22 -2.51
C SER A 89 3.62 18.67 -2.07
N ASP A 90 3.28 18.88 -0.81
CA ASP A 90 3.28 20.17 -0.12
C ASP A 90 4.13 20.14 1.16
N GLY A 91 4.98 19.12 1.30
CA GLY A 91 5.85 18.93 2.48
C GLY A 91 5.18 18.27 3.68
N LEU A 92 3.86 18.02 3.67
CA LEU A 92 3.13 17.36 4.76
C LEU A 92 2.89 15.86 4.54
N ASP A 93 3.50 15.27 3.50
CA ASP A 93 3.22 13.89 3.08
C ASP A 93 3.49 12.86 4.19
N ALA A 94 4.61 12.99 4.90
CA ALA A 94 4.96 12.10 6.01
C ALA A 94 3.98 12.24 7.18
N TYR A 95 3.57 13.49 7.50
CA TYR A 95 2.57 13.75 8.51
C TYR A 95 1.23 13.10 8.16
N ARG A 96 0.75 13.28 6.92
CA ARG A 96 -0.50 12.68 6.44
C ARG A 96 -0.43 11.16 6.45
N ALA A 97 0.70 10.57 6.06
CA ALA A 97 0.90 9.12 6.10
C ALA A 97 0.75 8.58 7.54
N VAL A 98 1.42 9.19 8.52
CA VAL A 98 1.31 8.78 9.93
C VAL A 98 -0.12 8.95 10.45
N ARG A 99 -0.76 10.09 10.17
CA ARG A 99 -2.14 10.35 10.59
C ARG A 99 -3.12 9.37 9.97
N ALA A 100 -2.94 9.01 8.70
CA ALA A 100 -3.74 7.98 8.04
C ALA A 100 -3.56 6.62 8.72
N GLY A 101 -2.33 6.22 9.05
CA GLY A 101 -2.06 4.95 9.74
C GLY A 101 -2.78 4.84 11.09
N LEU A 102 -2.72 5.90 11.90
CA LEU A 102 -3.40 5.95 13.19
C LEU A 102 -4.94 5.90 13.03
N GLU A 103 -5.49 6.63 12.06
CA GLU A 103 -6.93 6.61 11.81
C GLU A 103 -7.40 5.27 11.21
N ILE A 104 -6.56 4.58 10.41
CA ILE A 104 -6.85 3.23 9.93
C ILE A 104 -7.04 2.28 11.11
N GLN A 105 -6.11 2.27 12.08
CA GLN A 105 -6.23 1.44 13.28
C GLN A 105 -7.53 1.73 14.04
N GLN A 106 -7.80 3.01 14.31
CA GLN A 106 -9.02 3.44 14.99
C GLN A 106 -10.31 3.04 14.25
N ALA A 107 -10.34 3.18 12.93
CA ALA A 107 -11.50 2.86 12.12
C ALA A 107 -11.76 1.35 12.06
N LEU A 108 -10.69 0.53 11.99
CA LEU A 108 -10.80 -0.93 11.99
C LEU A 108 -11.23 -1.46 13.36
N ASP A 109 -10.75 -0.87 14.45
CA ASP A 109 -11.16 -1.22 15.82
C ASP A 109 -12.67 -1.00 16.07
N GLN A 110 -13.25 0.04 15.45
CA GLN A 110 -14.65 0.40 15.61
C GLN A 110 -15.59 -0.34 14.65
N ARG A 111 -15.04 -0.99 13.61
CA ARG A 111 -15.84 -1.63 12.58
C ARG A 111 -16.02 -3.12 12.89
N PRO A 112 -17.27 -3.60 13.14
CA PRO A 112 -17.51 -5.03 13.21
C PRO A 112 -17.23 -5.65 11.84
N MET A 113 -16.41 -6.71 11.82
CA MET A 113 -16.12 -7.44 10.60
C MET A 113 -17.05 -8.66 10.46
N PRO A 114 -17.30 -9.11 9.22
CA PRO A 114 -17.97 -10.38 8.96
C PRO A 114 -17.34 -11.54 9.75
N GLY A 115 -18.15 -12.52 10.14
CA GLY A 115 -17.70 -13.66 10.93
C GLY A 115 -17.30 -13.33 12.38
N GLY A 116 -17.62 -12.13 12.88
CA GLY A 116 -17.29 -11.72 14.26
C GLY A 116 -15.80 -11.46 14.49
N VAL A 117 -15.01 -11.38 13.41
CA VAL A 117 -13.57 -11.10 13.46
C VAL A 117 -13.34 -9.69 14.02
N ARG A 118 -12.31 -9.53 14.85
CA ARG A 118 -11.78 -8.21 15.22
C ARG A 118 -10.35 -8.10 14.74
N LEU A 119 -10.09 -7.07 13.94
CA LEU A 119 -8.76 -6.69 13.49
C LEU A 119 -8.26 -5.65 14.51
N ARG A 120 -7.23 -5.99 15.27
CA ARG A 120 -6.56 -5.13 16.25
C ARG A 120 -5.11 -4.95 15.87
#